data_AF-A0A1A9WK29-F1
#
_entry.id   AF-A0A1A9WK29-F1
#
_cell.length_a   1.000
_cell.length_b   1.000
_cell.length_c   1.000
_cell.angle_alpha   90.00
_cell.angle_beta   90.00
_cell.angle_gamma   90.00
#
_symmetry.space_group_name_H-M   'P 1'
#
loop_
_entity.id
_entity.type
_entity.pdbx_description
1 polymer ?
#
loop_
_entity_poly.entity_id
_entity_poly.type
_entity_poly.pdbx_seq_one_letter_code
_entity_poly.pdbx_strand_id
1 'polypeptide(L)'
;MQLLKILKPFLNNKRISYVLTQKCPLSTTPPTTCWFQKKFRRKISSVEKENNFKRLDRVPENYQLVYYAPLESYVVWPIHLSTITASLVTLAGIYQYVYNLPIVETTQHTLVLEKDDIYYFAAGFIAINAAIRWVISKFPLRIYKNAENYLAIYKEQLPGLQSQHPFKRGEVKKVNYMFNPWNNATYKLASYTSLLLPDYFKTPSEFHQMFVSEEDKY
;
A
#
# COMPACT_ATOMS: atom_id res chain seq x y z
N MET A 1 -0.43 -19.77 35.27
CA MET A 1 -1.91 -19.71 35.19
C MET A 1 -2.49 -18.33 35.58
N GLN A 2 -1.90 -17.23 35.09
CA GLN A 2 -2.38 -15.84 35.31
C GLN A 2 -2.59 -15.04 34.01
N LEU A 3 -2.05 -15.50 32.87
CA LEU A 3 -2.21 -14.86 31.55
C LEU A 3 -3.63 -14.98 30.97
N LEU A 4 -4.41 -15.99 31.37
CA LEU A 4 -5.79 -16.16 30.90
C LEU A 4 -6.78 -15.14 31.49
N LYS A 5 -6.37 -14.39 32.54
CA LYS A 5 -7.18 -13.32 33.14
C LYS A 5 -7.01 -11.97 32.42
N ILE A 6 -5.89 -11.76 31.71
CA ILE A 6 -5.58 -10.49 31.02
C ILE A 6 -6.18 -10.45 29.60
N LEU A 7 -6.43 -11.61 28.99
CA LEU A 7 -6.96 -11.71 27.61
C LEU A 7 -8.50 -11.81 27.51
N LYS A 8 -9.20 -12.08 28.63
CA LYS A 8 -10.68 -12.12 28.65
C LYS A 8 -11.38 -10.81 28.24
N PRO A 9 -10.91 -9.59 28.58
CA PRO A 9 -11.58 -8.38 28.13
C PRO A 9 -11.37 -8.07 26.64
N PHE A 10 -10.34 -8.65 25.99
CA PHE A 10 -10.07 -8.42 24.56
C PHE A 10 -10.91 -9.30 23.64
N LEU A 11 -11.21 -10.54 24.06
CA LEU A 11 -12.03 -11.49 23.29
C LEU A 11 -13.54 -11.25 23.41
N ASN A 12 -14.02 -10.52 24.42
CA ASN A 12 -15.45 -10.32 24.66
C ASN A 12 -15.99 -8.98 24.12
N ASN A 13 -15.18 -8.22 23.36
CA ASN A 13 -15.63 -6.95 22.81
C ASN A 13 -16.38 -7.16 21.48
N LYS A 14 -17.68 -7.46 21.58
CA LYS A 14 -18.63 -7.55 20.46
C LYS A 14 -18.75 -6.29 19.58
N ARG A 15 -17.95 -5.23 19.83
CA ARG A 15 -17.92 -4.02 18.99
C ARG A 15 -17.00 -4.09 17.77
N ILE A 16 -16.10 -5.07 17.66
CA ILE A 16 -15.16 -5.13 16.51
C ILE A 16 -15.81 -5.76 15.26
N SER A 17 -16.89 -6.54 15.43
CA SER A 17 -17.62 -7.15 14.30
C SER A 17 -18.53 -6.21 13.51
N TYR A 18 -18.74 -4.96 13.94
CA TYR A 18 -19.64 -4.02 13.24
C TYR A 18 -18.98 -3.20 12.13
N VAL A 19 -17.65 -3.25 11.98
CA VAL A 19 -16.93 -2.41 11.00
C VAL A 19 -16.80 -3.08 9.63
N LEU A 20 -17.13 -4.37 9.49
CA LEU A 20 -16.93 -5.13 8.25
C LEU A 20 -18.20 -5.46 7.44
N THR A 21 -19.35 -4.90 7.79
CA THR A 21 -20.57 -5.10 6.98
C THR A 21 -21.45 -3.86 7.00
N GLN A 22 -21.22 -2.95 6.07
CA GLN A 22 -22.26 -2.06 5.55
C GLN A 22 -22.20 -2.06 4.02
N LYS A 23 -22.77 -3.12 3.43
CA LYS A 23 -23.71 -2.91 2.33
C LYS A 23 -24.84 -2.07 2.92
N CYS A 24 -25.15 -0.92 2.33
CA CYS A 24 -26.32 -0.12 2.72
C CYS A 24 -27.60 -0.90 2.41
N PRO A 25 -28.51 -1.11 3.38
CA PRO A 25 -29.93 -1.14 3.11
C PRO A 25 -30.54 0.20 3.56
N LEU A 26 -31.36 0.75 2.68
CA LEU A 26 -32.22 1.89 2.89
C LEU A 26 -33.26 1.53 3.98
N SER A 27 -33.25 2.15 5.17
CA SER A 27 -34.45 2.36 6.02
C SER A 27 -34.14 3.09 7.34
N THR A 28 -34.70 4.29 7.43
CA THR A 28 -35.48 4.94 8.51
C THR A 28 -35.07 4.84 10.01
N THR A 29 -34.74 6.02 10.59
CA THR A 29 -34.69 6.49 12.02
C THR A 29 -33.40 6.34 12.86
N PRO A 30 -33.11 7.21 13.87
CA PRO A 30 -33.20 8.69 14.00
C PRO A 30 -31.81 9.37 14.20
N PRO A 31 -31.69 10.71 14.26
CA PRO A 31 -30.49 11.43 13.82
C PRO A 31 -29.69 12.08 14.97
N THR A 32 -28.82 11.36 15.67
CA THR A 32 -27.96 12.03 16.69
C THR A 32 -26.48 11.65 16.64
N THR A 33 -26.11 10.54 16.01
CA THR A 33 -24.70 10.14 15.85
C THR A 33 -24.06 10.59 14.53
N CYS A 34 -24.84 11.10 13.59
CA CYS A 34 -24.34 11.59 12.31
C CYS A 34 -23.78 13.03 12.34
N TRP A 35 -24.03 13.78 13.43
CA TRP A 35 -23.70 15.22 13.51
C TRP A 35 -22.21 15.48 13.70
N PHE A 36 -21.49 14.63 14.45
CA PHE A 36 -20.07 14.83 14.73
C PHE A 36 -19.15 14.52 13.54
N GLN A 37 -19.53 13.61 12.64
CA GLN A 37 -18.79 13.41 11.37
C GLN A 37 -19.07 14.50 10.33
N LYS A 38 -20.24 15.16 10.41
CA LYS A 38 -20.63 16.20 9.44
C LYS A 38 -19.92 17.54 9.69
N LYS A 39 -19.53 17.83 10.94
CA LYS A 39 -18.94 19.12 11.35
C LYS A 39 -17.47 19.33 10.93
N PHE A 40 -16.74 18.28 10.52
CA PHE A 40 -15.34 18.39 10.09
C PHE A 40 -15.06 17.99 8.63
N ARG A 41 -16.08 17.60 7.86
CA ARG A 41 -15.94 17.47 6.40
C ARG A 41 -16.19 18.83 5.75
N ARG A 42 -15.15 19.67 5.67
CA ARG A 42 -15.14 20.66 4.58
C ARG A 42 -15.23 19.87 3.28
N LYS A 43 -16.25 20.15 2.47
CA LYS A 43 -16.42 19.56 1.15
C LYS A 43 -15.35 20.17 0.24
N ILE A 44 -14.13 19.66 0.34
CA ILE A 44 -13.02 20.05 -0.54
C ILE A 44 -13.48 19.71 -1.96
N SER A 45 -13.38 20.69 -2.87
CA SER A 45 -13.77 20.45 -4.26
C SER A 45 -12.87 19.37 -4.86
N SER A 46 -13.39 18.56 -5.78
CA SER A 46 -12.58 17.55 -6.48
C SER A 46 -11.35 18.16 -7.15
N VAL A 47 -11.49 19.39 -7.66
CA VAL A 47 -10.43 20.19 -8.28
C VAL A 47 -9.35 20.57 -7.28
N GLU A 48 -9.73 21.04 -6.09
CA GLU A 48 -8.77 21.40 -5.03
C GLU A 48 -8.00 20.18 -4.52
N LYS A 49 -8.67 19.02 -4.42
CA LYS A 49 -8.02 17.76 -4.07
C LYS A 49 -7.02 17.32 -5.14
N GLU A 50 -7.40 17.43 -6.41
CA GLU A 50 -6.52 17.12 -7.54
C GLU A 50 -5.30 18.05 -7.58
N ASN A 51 -5.49 19.35 -7.37
CA ASN A 51 -4.40 20.32 -7.29
C ASN A 51 -3.45 20.04 -6.11
N ASN A 52 -3.98 19.61 -4.97
CA ASN A 52 -3.16 19.18 -3.84
C ASN A 52 -2.29 17.97 -4.21
N PHE A 53 -2.86 16.96 -4.89
CA PHE A 53 -2.09 15.80 -5.34
C PHE A 53 -1.01 16.15 -6.36
N LYS A 54 -1.30 17.03 -7.33
CA LYS A 54 -0.28 17.53 -8.26
C LYS A 54 0.88 18.22 -7.55
N ARG A 55 0.59 19.04 -6.53
CA ARG A 55 1.62 19.70 -5.71
C ARG A 55 2.46 18.69 -4.92
N LEU A 56 1.81 17.71 -4.29
CA LEU A 56 2.50 16.66 -3.53
C LEU A 56 3.42 15.81 -4.40
N ASP A 57 2.96 15.50 -5.63
CA ASP A 57 3.68 14.63 -6.56
C ASP A 57 4.60 15.41 -7.51
N ARG A 58 4.66 16.75 -7.40
CA ARG A 58 5.44 17.66 -8.27
C ARG A 58 5.13 17.49 -9.76
N VAL A 59 3.85 17.34 -10.09
CA VAL A 59 3.37 17.17 -11.47
C VAL A 59 2.93 18.51 -12.05
N PRO A 60 3.26 18.83 -13.33
CA PRO A 60 2.84 20.06 -13.97
C PRO A 60 1.31 20.20 -14.07
N GLU A 61 0.80 21.44 -14.12
CA GLU A 61 -0.64 21.72 -14.04
C GLU A 61 -1.46 21.19 -15.23
N ASN A 62 -0.83 21.06 -16.40
CA ASN A 62 -1.44 20.56 -17.64
C ASN A 62 -1.80 19.06 -17.61
N TYR A 63 -1.34 18.32 -16.61
CA TYR A 63 -1.71 16.94 -16.41
C TYR A 63 -3.05 16.82 -15.69
N GLN A 64 -3.90 15.88 -16.09
CA GLN A 64 -5.15 15.54 -15.42
C GLN A 64 -5.05 14.20 -14.70
N LEU A 65 -5.59 14.11 -13.49
CA LEU A 65 -5.63 12.85 -12.74
C LEU A 65 -6.65 11.88 -13.35
N VAL A 66 -6.17 10.73 -13.84
CA VAL A 66 -7.01 9.68 -14.48
C VAL A 66 -7.16 8.42 -13.63
N TYR A 67 -6.23 8.18 -12.71
CA TYR A 67 -6.23 7.02 -11.82
C TYR A 67 -5.83 7.45 -10.40
N TYR A 68 -6.59 6.97 -9.41
CA TYR A 68 -6.30 7.22 -8.00
C TYR A 68 -6.62 5.98 -7.16
N ALA A 69 -5.58 5.32 -6.66
CA ALA A 69 -5.72 4.24 -5.70
C ALA A 69 -5.69 4.79 -4.26
N PRO A 70 -6.74 4.59 -3.44
CA PRO A 70 -6.77 5.00 -2.03
C PRO A 70 -5.94 4.06 -1.14
N LEU A 71 -4.81 3.58 -1.66
CA LEU A 71 -3.90 2.64 -0.99
C LEU A 71 -2.74 3.36 -0.31
N GLU A 72 -2.60 4.68 -0.50
CA GLU A 72 -1.45 5.43 0.03
C GLU A 72 -1.27 5.25 1.53
N SER A 73 -2.32 5.44 2.34
CA SER A 73 -2.24 5.22 3.79
C SER A 73 -1.91 3.76 4.14
N TYR A 74 -2.50 2.81 3.40
CA TYR A 74 -2.28 1.39 3.61
C TYR A 74 -0.89 0.91 3.20
N VAL A 75 -0.22 1.65 2.33
CA VAL A 75 1.15 1.35 1.87
C VAL A 75 2.18 2.05 2.76
N VAL A 76 1.94 3.31 3.08
CA VAL A 76 2.88 4.15 3.85
C VAL A 76 3.03 3.64 5.28
N TRP A 77 1.94 3.31 5.98
CA TRP A 77 2.02 2.84 7.38
C TRP A 77 2.84 1.56 7.54
N PRO A 78 2.61 0.48 6.77
CA PRO A 78 3.44 -0.71 6.83
C PRO A 78 4.90 -0.47 6.43
N ILE A 79 5.20 0.43 5.48
CA ILE A 79 6.58 0.78 5.13
C ILE A 79 7.30 1.41 6.33
N HIS A 80 6.66 2.36 7.02
CA HIS A 80 7.25 2.97 8.22
C HIS A 80 7.42 1.94 9.34
N LEU A 81 6.38 1.15 9.63
CA LEU A 81 6.41 0.14 10.69
C LEU A 81 7.47 -0.92 10.43
N SER A 82 7.56 -1.42 9.20
CA SER A 82 8.60 -2.38 8.81
C SER A 82 9.99 -1.77 8.87
N THR A 83 10.15 -0.47 8.59
CA THR A 83 11.46 0.20 8.67
C THR A 83 11.93 0.31 10.11
N ILE A 84 11.03 0.70 11.01
CA ILE A 84 11.31 0.82 12.44
C ILE A 84 11.61 -0.55 13.05
N THR A 85 10.81 -1.57 12.74
CA THR A 85 11.03 -2.91 13.29
C THR A 85 12.29 -3.56 12.73
N ALA A 86 12.53 -3.45 11.42
CA ALA A 86 13.78 -3.95 10.82
C ALA A 86 15.01 -3.22 11.38
N SER A 87 14.95 -1.89 11.56
CA SER A 87 16.08 -1.15 12.13
C SER A 87 16.35 -1.55 13.59
N LEU A 88 15.31 -1.72 14.41
CA LEU A 88 15.46 -2.20 15.79
C LEU A 88 16.05 -3.61 15.87
N VAL A 89 15.55 -4.55 15.05
CA VAL A 89 16.07 -5.92 15.00
C VAL A 89 17.52 -5.93 14.53
N THR A 90 17.84 -5.13 13.51
CA THR A 90 19.20 -5.04 12.97
C THR A 90 20.15 -4.42 14.01
N LEU A 91 19.74 -3.33 14.66
CA LEU A 91 20.53 -2.67 15.70
C LEU A 91 20.74 -3.59 16.91
N ALA A 92 19.69 -4.29 17.35
CA ALA A 92 19.79 -5.26 18.44
C ALA A 92 20.74 -6.41 18.09
N GLY A 93 20.66 -6.94 16.86
CA GLY A 93 21.57 -7.98 16.37
C GLY A 93 23.02 -7.52 16.31
N ILE A 94 23.28 -6.32 15.79
CA ILE A 94 24.63 -5.72 15.75
C ILE A 94 25.15 -5.49 17.17
N TYR A 95 24.33 -4.91 18.04
CA TYR A 95 24.71 -4.63 19.43
C TYR A 95 25.07 -5.91 20.17
N GLN A 96 24.26 -6.95 20.03
CA GLN A 96 24.54 -8.26 20.62
C GLN A 96 25.84 -8.87 20.06
N TYR A 97 26.07 -8.78 18.75
CA TYR A 97 27.26 -9.31 18.09
C TYR A 97 28.54 -8.60 18.55
N VAL A 98 28.53 -7.26 18.65
CA VAL A 98 29.70 -6.47 19.06
C VAL A 98 30.06 -6.69 20.53
N TYR A 99 29.06 -6.80 21.41
CA TYR A 99 29.29 -6.91 22.86
C TYR A 99 29.24 -8.34 23.40
N ASN A 100 29.10 -9.36 22.54
CA ASN A 100 28.99 -10.79 22.90
C ASN A 100 28.01 -11.04 24.05
N LEU A 101 26.87 -10.32 24.05
CA LEU A 101 25.89 -10.43 25.12
C LEU A 101 25.21 -11.79 25.09
N PRO A 102 25.04 -12.46 26.25
CA PRO A 102 24.31 -13.72 26.29
C PRO A 102 22.85 -13.46 25.90
N ILE A 103 22.33 -14.30 24.99
CA ILE A 103 20.89 -14.36 24.70
C ILE A 103 20.21 -14.71 26.02
N VAL A 104 19.35 -13.82 26.51
CA VAL A 104 18.62 -13.95 27.78
C VAL A 104 18.11 -15.38 27.91
N GLU A 105 18.44 -16.04 29.03
CA GLU A 105 18.08 -17.44 29.26
C GLU A 105 16.58 -17.66 29.04
N THR A 106 16.36 -18.62 28.15
CA THR A 106 15.10 -19.13 27.64
C THR A 106 14.13 -19.42 28.79
N THR A 107 13.22 -18.51 29.07
CA THR A 107 11.99 -18.89 29.79
C THR A 107 11.32 -20.02 29.01
N GLN A 108 10.79 -21.04 29.69
CA GLN A 108 10.35 -22.35 29.17
C GLN A 108 9.25 -22.32 28.07
N HIS A 109 8.99 -21.19 27.42
CA HIS A 109 7.93 -20.94 26.47
C HIS A 109 8.36 -20.10 25.26
N THR A 110 9.58 -20.24 24.75
CA THR A 110 10.01 -19.57 23.51
C THR A 110 10.06 -20.54 22.34
N LEU A 111 9.58 -20.11 21.17
CA LEU A 111 9.65 -20.85 19.90
C LEU A 111 11.08 -21.02 19.33
N VAL A 112 12.08 -20.52 20.04
CA VAL A 112 13.50 -20.56 19.67
C VAL A 112 14.11 -21.76 20.40
N LEU A 113 14.40 -22.85 19.67
CA LEU A 113 14.93 -24.09 20.24
C LEU A 113 16.43 -23.98 20.53
N GLU A 114 17.16 -23.29 19.67
CA GLU A 114 18.60 -23.11 19.76
C GLU A 114 19.00 -21.62 19.70
N LYS A 115 20.14 -21.28 20.32
CA LYS A 115 20.65 -19.89 20.36
C LYS A 115 20.82 -19.28 18.95
N ASP A 116 21.08 -20.11 17.95
CA ASP A 116 21.27 -19.66 16.57
C ASP A 116 19.96 -19.44 15.80
N ASP A 117 18.84 -20.03 16.26
CA ASP A 117 17.51 -19.88 15.63
C ASP A 117 17.05 -18.42 15.60
N ILE A 118 17.52 -17.59 16.54
CA ILE A 118 17.15 -16.17 16.60
C ILE A 118 17.65 -15.39 15.38
N TYR A 119 18.82 -15.75 14.84
CA TYR A 119 19.38 -15.11 13.66
C TYR A 119 18.66 -15.53 12.40
N TYR A 120 18.29 -16.81 12.28
CA TYR A 120 17.46 -17.30 11.20
C TYR A 120 16.07 -16.66 11.21
N PHE A 121 15.48 -16.48 12.39
CA PHE A 121 14.21 -15.77 12.54
C PHE A 121 14.32 -14.30 12.14
N ALA A 122 15.37 -13.60 12.58
CA ALA A 122 15.62 -12.21 12.19
C ALA A 122 15.83 -12.07 10.67
N ALA A 123 16.63 -12.96 10.07
CA ALA A 123 16.85 -12.99 8.63
C ALA A 123 15.55 -13.26 7.86
N GLY A 124 14.75 -14.25 8.29
CA GLY A 124 13.45 -14.56 7.71
C GLY A 124 12.46 -13.39 7.82
N PHE A 125 12.42 -12.71 8.97
CA PHE A 125 11.61 -11.52 9.17
C PHE A 125 12.00 -10.40 8.20
N ILE A 126 13.30 -10.13 8.02
CA ILE A 126 13.79 -9.13 7.06
C ILE A 126 13.42 -9.54 5.64
N ALA A 127 13.61 -10.81 5.26
CA ALA A 127 13.29 -11.32 3.93
C ALA A 127 11.80 -11.18 3.59
N ILE A 128 10.90 -11.54 4.51
CA ILE A 128 9.46 -11.40 4.33
C ILE A 128 9.07 -9.92 4.17
N ASN A 129 9.62 -9.04 5.00
CA ASN A 129 9.37 -7.60 4.88
C ASN A 129 9.88 -7.05 3.53
N ALA A 130 11.04 -7.49 3.06
CA ALA A 130 11.57 -7.12 1.76
C ALA A 130 10.67 -7.61 0.61
N ALA A 131 10.17 -8.85 0.68
CA ALA A 131 9.26 -9.40 -0.32
C ALA A 131 7.94 -8.61 -0.40
N ILE A 132 7.34 -8.28 0.75
CA ILE A 132 6.12 -7.45 0.81
C ILE A 132 6.39 -6.08 0.21
N ARG A 133 7.50 -5.43 0.55
CA ARG A 133 7.88 -4.13 -0.02
C ARG A 133 8.11 -4.18 -1.53
N TRP A 134 8.70 -5.26 -2.02
CA TRP A 134 8.89 -5.46 -3.46
C TRP A 134 7.55 -5.52 -4.19
N VAL A 135 6.57 -6.27 -3.68
CA VAL A 135 5.22 -6.31 -4.24
C VAL A 135 4.56 -4.93 -4.21
N ILE A 136 4.63 -4.23 -3.07
CA ILE A 136 4.06 -2.88 -2.92
C ILE A 136 4.65 -1.89 -3.91
N SER A 137 5.95 -1.97 -4.20
CA SER A 137 6.63 -1.06 -5.15
C SER A 137 6.09 -1.16 -6.59
N LYS A 138 5.42 -2.25 -6.93
CA LYS A 138 4.79 -2.46 -8.25
C LYS A 138 3.43 -1.79 -8.38
N PHE A 139 2.83 -1.27 -7.31
CA PHE A 139 1.55 -0.59 -7.36
C PHE A 139 1.74 0.91 -7.61
N PRO A 140 1.24 1.45 -8.73
CA PRO A 140 1.13 2.89 -8.90
C PRO A 140 0.07 3.41 -7.94
N LEU A 141 0.36 4.53 -7.28
CA LEU A 141 -0.63 5.22 -6.45
C LEU A 141 -1.57 6.07 -7.30
N ARG A 142 -1.00 6.74 -8.30
CA ARG A 142 -1.69 7.75 -9.11
C ARG A 142 -1.14 7.72 -10.53
N ILE A 143 -2.01 7.96 -11.51
CA ILE A 143 -1.60 8.14 -12.91
C ILE A 143 -2.24 9.43 -13.39
N TYR A 144 -1.40 10.25 -14.01
CA TYR A 144 -1.76 11.50 -14.64
C TYR A 144 -1.67 11.37 -16.16
N LYS A 145 -2.48 12.14 -16.88
CA LYS A 145 -2.56 12.17 -18.35
C LYS A 145 -2.43 13.59 -18.86
N ASN A 146 -1.68 13.77 -19.93
CA ASN A 146 -1.59 14.99 -20.70
C ASN A 146 -1.58 14.63 -22.20
N ALA A 147 -2.74 14.78 -22.85
CA ALA A 147 -2.98 14.29 -24.20
C ALA A 147 -2.62 12.78 -24.35
N GLU A 148 -1.50 12.48 -24.99
CA GLU A 148 -0.97 11.12 -25.21
C GLU A 148 0.09 10.69 -24.19
N ASN A 149 0.60 11.63 -23.40
CA ASN A 149 1.61 11.35 -22.39
C ASN A 149 0.94 11.00 -21.07
N TYR A 150 1.44 9.97 -20.41
CA TYR A 150 1.00 9.57 -19.08
C TYR A 150 2.18 9.58 -18.11
N LEU A 151 1.88 9.80 -16.84
CA LEU A 151 2.86 9.84 -15.77
C LEU A 151 2.33 9.02 -14.59
N ALA A 152 2.96 7.87 -14.33
CA ALA A 152 2.63 7.02 -13.19
C ALA A 152 3.54 7.38 -12.00
N ILE A 153 2.92 7.53 -10.82
CA ILE A 153 3.61 7.83 -9.56
C ILE A 153 3.62 6.59 -8.68
N TYR A 154 4.82 6.21 -8.23
CA TYR A 154 5.07 5.09 -7.33
C TYR A 154 5.64 5.58 -6.02
N LYS A 155 5.36 4.84 -4.94
CA LYS A 155 6.13 4.97 -3.70
C LYS A 155 7.38 4.13 -3.82
N GLU A 156 8.51 4.72 -3.49
CA GLU A 156 9.73 3.96 -3.36
C GLU A 156 9.76 3.15 -2.06
N GLN A 157 10.73 2.24 -1.97
CA GLN A 157 10.90 1.40 -0.78
C GLN A 157 11.32 2.20 0.46
N LEU A 158 11.91 3.37 0.26
CA LEU A 158 12.32 4.27 1.31
C LEU A 158 11.22 5.30 1.63
N PRO A 159 10.98 5.57 2.93
CA PRO A 159 9.99 6.55 3.33
C PRO A 159 10.34 7.93 2.77
N GLY A 160 9.36 8.60 2.17
CA GLY A 160 9.49 9.96 1.65
C GLY A 160 9.96 10.06 0.19
N LEU A 161 10.47 8.99 -0.41
CA LEU A 161 10.82 8.99 -1.83
C LEU A 161 9.64 8.55 -2.71
N GLN A 162 9.55 9.18 -3.86
CA GLN A 162 8.53 8.90 -4.88
C GLN A 162 9.22 8.81 -6.23
N SER A 163 8.86 7.78 -6.99
CA SER A 163 9.38 7.60 -8.34
C SER A 163 8.30 7.99 -9.34
N GLN A 164 8.70 8.68 -10.41
CA GLN A 164 7.82 9.06 -11.50
C GLN A 164 8.26 8.31 -12.75
N HIS A 165 7.32 7.63 -13.39
CA HIS A 165 7.57 6.90 -14.62
C HIS A 165 6.67 7.44 -15.73
N PRO A 166 7.23 8.22 -16.67
CA PRO A 166 6.51 8.65 -17.85
C PRO A 166 6.36 7.49 -18.84
N PHE A 167 5.21 7.41 -19.50
CA PHE A 167 4.94 6.45 -20.57
C PHE A 167 3.95 7.07 -21.57
N LYS A 168 3.93 6.57 -22.81
CA LYS A 168 3.01 7.04 -23.84
C LYS A 168 1.80 6.13 -23.98
N ARG A 169 0.74 6.67 -24.57
CA ARG A 169 -0.42 5.92 -25.03
C ARG A 169 0.01 4.77 -25.96
N GLY A 170 -0.58 3.59 -25.81
CA GLY A 170 -0.24 2.40 -26.61
C GLY A 170 0.99 1.63 -26.12
N GLU A 171 1.79 2.18 -25.20
CA GLU A 171 2.93 1.48 -24.60
C GLU A 171 2.51 0.53 -23.46
N VAL A 172 1.21 0.44 -23.17
CA VAL A 172 0.67 -0.38 -22.09
C VAL A 172 0.32 -1.77 -22.62
N LYS A 173 1.00 -2.80 -22.09
CA LYS A 173 0.81 -4.21 -22.51
C LYS A 173 0.42 -5.07 -21.33
N LYS A 174 -0.57 -5.95 -21.52
CA LYS A 174 -0.89 -6.97 -20.50
C LYS A 174 0.21 -8.02 -20.48
N VAL A 175 0.70 -8.38 -19.29
CA VAL A 175 1.76 -9.39 -19.15
C VAL A 175 1.29 -10.51 -18.23
N ASN A 176 1.65 -11.73 -18.60
CA ASN A 176 1.34 -12.94 -17.84
C ASN A 176 2.66 -13.62 -17.45
N TYR A 177 2.90 -13.79 -16.16
CA TYR A 177 4.07 -14.49 -15.62
C TYR A 177 3.62 -15.78 -14.93
N MET A 178 4.33 -16.88 -15.15
CA MET A 178 3.94 -18.21 -14.65
C MET A 178 3.73 -18.27 -13.12
N PHE A 179 4.51 -17.51 -12.35
CA PHE A 179 4.50 -17.55 -10.87
C PHE A 179 3.87 -16.32 -10.21
N ASN A 180 3.20 -15.46 -10.97
CA ASN A 180 2.57 -14.25 -10.41
C ASN A 180 1.07 -14.49 -10.20
N PRO A 181 0.58 -14.50 -8.95
CA PRO A 181 -0.85 -14.71 -8.69
C PRO A 181 -1.73 -13.54 -9.17
N TRP A 182 -1.15 -12.37 -9.51
CA TRP A 182 -1.84 -11.16 -9.95
C TRP A 182 -1.77 -10.90 -11.45
N ASN A 183 -1.63 -11.95 -12.28
CA ASN A 183 -1.55 -11.81 -13.74
C ASN A 183 -2.74 -11.09 -14.38
N ASN A 184 -3.93 -11.16 -13.76
CA ASN A 184 -5.11 -10.43 -14.22
C ASN A 184 -4.99 -8.90 -14.06
N ALA A 185 -4.15 -8.44 -13.12
CA ALA A 185 -3.92 -7.04 -12.81
C ALA A 185 -2.51 -6.56 -13.20
N THR A 186 -1.70 -7.40 -13.88
CA THR A 186 -0.31 -7.08 -14.21
C THR A 186 -0.18 -6.51 -15.63
N TYR A 187 0.37 -5.30 -15.71
CA TYR A 187 0.56 -4.58 -16.96
C TYR A 187 1.99 -4.03 -17.01
N LYS A 188 2.55 -3.99 -18.21
CA LYS A 188 3.82 -3.33 -18.50
C LYS A 188 3.53 -1.95 -19.07
N LEU A 189 3.92 -0.93 -18.34
CA LEU A 189 3.89 0.48 -18.73
C LEU A 189 5.28 0.81 -19.28
N ALA A 190 5.43 0.81 -20.61
CA ALA A 190 6.73 0.97 -21.28
C ALA A 190 7.78 -0.06 -20.80
N SER A 191 8.74 0.35 -19.97
CA SER A 191 9.77 -0.52 -19.39
C SER A 191 9.40 -1.07 -18.01
N TYR A 192 8.37 -0.52 -17.35
CA TYR A 192 8.06 -0.82 -15.95
C TYR A 192 6.86 -1.77 -15.79
N THR A 193 7.02 -2.82 -14.98
CA THR A 193 5.92 -3.74 -14.66
C THR A 193 5.15 -3.23 -13.47
N SER A 194 3.82 -3.12 -13.62
CA SER A 194 2.95 -2.42 -12.69
C SER A 194 1.64 -3.17 -12.49
N LEU A 195 1.13 -3.13 -11.27
CA LEU A 195 -0.15 -3.71 -10.90
C LEU A 195 -1.24 -2.65 -11.00
N LEU A 196 -2.02 -2.68 -12.09
CA LEU A 196 -3.10 -1.73 -12.33
C LEU A 196 -4.43 -2.35 -11.94
N LEU A 197 -5.23 -1.57 -11.23
CA LEU A 197 -6.56 -1.94 -10.79
C LEU A 197 -7.58 -1.11 -11.59
N PRO A 198 -8.29 -1.73 -12.57
CA PRO A 198 -9.19 -1.00 -13.48
C PRO A 198 -10.27 -0.18 -12.76
N ASP A 199 -10.72 -0.64 -11.59
CA ASP A 199 -11.80 -0.01 -10.81
C ASP A 199 -11.42 1.35 -10.21
N TYR A 200 -10.13 1.68 -10.14
CA TYR A 200 -9.65 2.96 -9.58
C TYR A 200 -9.40 4.04 -10.65
N PHE A 201 -9.73 3.76 -11.91
CA PHE A 201 -9.77 4.77 -12.96
C PHE A 201 -11.00 5.65 -12.80
N LYS A 202 -10.85 6.95 -13.09
CA LYS A 202 -11.94 7.93 -13.01
C LYS A 202 -13.09 7.56 -13.95
N THR A 203 -12.77 7.04 -15.13
CA THR A 203 -13.73 6.46 -16.07
C THR A 203 -13.16 5.17 -16.67
N PRO A 204 -13.99 4.15 -16.94
CA PRO A 204 -13.53 2.90 -17.57
C PRO A 204 -12.91 3.12 -18.96
N SER A 205 -13.32 4.17 -19.67
CA SER A 205 -12.76 4.51 -20.98
C SER A 205 -11.31 4.95 -20.90
N GLU A 206 -10.90 5.65 -19.83
CA GLU A 206 -9.50 6.07 -19.64
C GLU A 206 -8.57 4.86 -19.54
N PHE A 207 -9.01 3.79 -18.89
CA PHE A 207 -8.24 2.55 -18.83
C PHE A 207 -7.99 1.98 -20.24
N HIS A 208 -9.03 1.86 -21.06
CA HIS A 208 -8.92 1.32 -22.42
C HIS A 208 -8.12 2.23 -23.35
N GLN A 209 -8.22 3.56 -23.19
CA GLN A 209 -7.47 4.53 -23.99
C GLN A 209 -5.96 4.36 -23.85
N MET A 210 -5.46 3.89 -22.70
CA MET A 210 -4.02 3.64 -22.50
C MET A 210 -3.46 2.54 -23.42
N PHE A 211 -4.28 1.59 -23.87
CA PHE A 211 -3.86 0.46 -24.71
C PHE A 211 -3.91 0.79 -26.21
N VAL A 212 -4.85 1.63 -26.62
CA VAL A 212 -5.07 1.96 -28.03
C VAL A 212 -3.94 2.84 -28.52
N SER A 213 -3.12 2.32 -29.44
CA SER A 213 -2.11 3.11 -30.14
C SER A 213 -2.79 4.05 -31.16
N GLU A 214 -2.12 5.13 -31.56
CA GLU A 214 -2.66 6.01 -32.62
C GLU A 214 -2.73 5.32 -33.99
N GLU A 215 -1.89 4.30 -34.21
CA GLU A 215 -1.81 3.54 -35.47
C GLU A 215 -3.05 2.66 -35.71
N ASP A 216 -3.75 2.25 -34.65
CA ASP A 216 -4.95 1.39 -34.74
C ASP A 216 -6.26 2.18 -34.97
N LYS A 217 -6.17 3.50 -35.20
CA LYS A 217 -7.33 4.40 -35.29
C LYS A 217 -7.76 4.73 -36.72
N TYR A 218 -7.06 4.20 -37.72
CA TYR A 218 -7.30 4.37 -39.16
C TYR A 218 -7.20 3.02 -39.88
#